data_AF-A0AA39R1V3-F1
#
_entry.id   AF-A0AA39R1V3-F1
#
_cell.length_a   1.000
_cell.length_b   1.000
_cell.length_c   1.000
_cell.angle_alpha   90.00
_cell.angle_beta   90.00
_cell.angle_gamma   90.00
#
_symmetry.space_group_name_H-M   'P 1'
#
loop_
_entity.id
_entity.type
_entity.pdbx_description
1 polymer ?
#
loop_
_entity_poly.entity_id
_entity_poly.type
_entity_poly.pdbx_seq_one_letter_code
_entity_poly.pdbx_strand_id
1 'polypeptide(L)'
;MDPSKVNIPPMKDLTIDNITENTVRINSQSDDPRLTYVLERLVTHLHDFARETRLSTKEWMAALQFLTAVGQICTDVRQEFILLSDILGLSLLVDSIDHPKPPHSTEGSVLGPFHSHEAEDMAHGDAMSHDPNGEPCLVICTIKDSHGNPVPDVKIDIWETDSSGHYDVQYADREGPDGRCVMKSDQDGNFWFKAIKPVSYPIPHDGPVGKLLKMLHRHPFRPAHMHFMFSKPGYDHLITALYIRGDPYETSDAVFGVKNSLVVDFHPADQMVAKQYDVGVGSAVLEYDFVLVSENEAADLRAEKSKKALEELGRRVKLIDGLPVPDVD
;
A
#
# COMPACT_ATOMS: atom_id res chain seq x y z
N MET A 1 -13.13 -27.84 -19.22
CA MET A 1 -12.70 -27.34 -20.55
C MET A 1 -12.61 -28.55 -21.47
N ASP A 2 -13.19 -28.47 -22.67
CA ASP A 2 -13.15 -29.57 -23.65
C ASP A 2 -11.89 -29.44 -24.51
N PRO A 3 -10.93 -30.38 -24.44
CA PRO A 3 -9.65 -30.27 -25.15
C PRO A 3 -9.82 -30.24 -26.68
N SER A 4 -10.93 -30.77 -27.21
CA SER A 4 -11.19 -30.73 -28.65
C SER A 4 -11.52 -29.32 -29.18
N LYS A 5 -11.80 -28.38 -28.28
CA LYS A 5 -12.18 -27.00 -28.60
C LYS A 5 -11.03 -26.00 -28.45
N VAL A 6 -9.83 -26.46 -28.06
CA VAL A 6 -8.66 -25.60 -27.83
C VAL A 6 -7.64 -25.84 -28.94
N ASN A 7 -7.34 -24.81 -29.72
CA ASN A 7 -6.32 -24.88 -30.74
C ASN A 7 -4.95 -24.51 -30.13
N ILE A 8 -4.21 -25.53 -29.69
CA ILE A 8 -2.90 -25.33 -29.05
C ILE A 8 -1.78 -25.49 -30.11
N PRO A 9 -0.84 -24.54 -30.24
CA PRO A 9 0.29 -24.68 -31.15
C PRO A 9 1.13 -25.93 -30.83
N PRO A 10 1.71 -26.62 -31.84
CA PRO A 10 2.60 -27.74 -31.59
C PRO A 10 3.78 -27.35 -30.71
N MET A 11 4.05 -28.17 -29.69
CA MET A 11 5.21 -28.03 -28.80
C MET A 11 6.53 -28.18 -29.56
N LYS A 12 7.54 -27.40 -29.17
CA LYS A 12 8.92 -27.61 -29.62
C LYS A 12 9.54 -28.84 -28.92
N ASP A 13 10.61 -29.37 -29.50
CA ASP A 13 11.49 -30.30 -28.80
C ASP A 13 12.27 -29.52 -27.72
N LEU A 14 11.92 -29.71 -26.46
CA LEU A 14 12.26 -28.76 -25.39
C LEU A 14 13.71 -28.90 -24.93
N THR A 15 14.39 -27.76 -24.84
CA THR A 15 15.72 -27.60 -24.26
C THR A 15 15.72 -26.49 -23.21
N ILE A 16 16.80 -26.39 -22.43
CA ILE A 16 16.99 -25.28 -21.48
C ILE A 16 16.92 -23.90 -22.16
N ASP A 17 17.34 -23.84 -23.43
CA ASP A 17 17.42 -22.61 -24.21
C ASP A 17 16.07 -22.20 -24.80
N ASN A 18 15.22 -23.17 -25.21
CA ASN A 18 13.98 -22.87 -25.93
C ASN A 18 12.69 -22.97 -25.09
N ILE A 19 12.77 -23.47 -23.84
CA ILE A 19 11.58 -23.70 -23.00
C ILE A 19 10.79 -22.43 -22.68
N THR A 20 11.47 -21.28 -22.50
CA THR A 20 10.79 -19.99 -22.26
C THR A 20 9.94 -19.60 -23.46
N GLU A 21 10.54 -19.59 -24.65
CA GLU A 21 9.84 -19.22 -25.89
C GLU A 21 8.63 -20.14 -26.13
N ASN A 22 8.80 -21.44 -25.92
CA ASN A 22 7.69 -22.39 -26.04
C ASN A 22 6.58 -22.11 -25.02
N THR A 23 6.93 -21.88 -23.75
CA THR A 23 5.95 -21.61 -22.68
C THR A 23 5.16 -20.33 -22.94
N VAL A 24 5.85 -19.26 -23.36
CA VAL A 24 5.22 -18.01 -23.79
C VAL A 24 4.25 -18.27 -24.94
N ARG A 25 4.69 -19.00 -25.98
CA ARG A 25 3.83 -19.31 -27.15
C ARG A 25 2.54 -20.03 -26.75
N ILE A 26 2.61 -21.00 -25.84
CA ILE A 26 1.43 -21.76 -25.38
C ILE A 26 0.52 -20.90 -24.49
N ASN A 27 1.07 -20.04 -23.63
CA ASN A 27 0.28 -19.21 -22.72
C ASN A 27 -0.28 -17.93 -23.37
N SER A 28 0.16 -17.60 -24.59
CA SER A 28 -0.25 -16.40 -25.34
C SER A 28 -1.37 -16.66 -26.35
N GLN A 29 -2.26 -17.62 -26.06
CA GLN A 29 -3.41 -17.96 -26.93
C GLN A 29 -4.70 -17.19 -26.55
N SER A 30 -4.63 -16.29 -25.57
CA SER A 30 -5.76 -15.47 -25.14
C SER A 30 -6.01 -14.32 -26.11
N ASP A 31 -7.28 -14.03 -26.42
CA ASP A 31 -7.68 -12.84 -27.18
C ASP A 31 -7.49 -11.55 -26.37
N ASP A 32 -7.26 -11.65 -25.06
CA ASP A 32 -6.90 -10.51 -24.21
C ASP A 32 -5.40 -10.17 -24.37
N PRO A 33 -5.06 -9.05 -25.03
CA PRO A 33 -3.67 -8.66 -25.26
C PRO A 33 -2.96 -8.29 -23.96
N ARG A 34 -3.68 -7.77 -22.95
CA ARG A 34 -3.09 -7.39 -21.66
C ARG A 34 -2.72 -8.62 -20.85
N LEU A 35 -3.61 -9.60 -20.77
CA LEU A 35 -3.32 -10.87 -20.11
C LEU A 35 -2.12 -11.57 -20.78
N THR A 36 -2.12 -11.63 -22.12
CA THR A 36 -1.03 -12.22 -22.89
C THR A 36 0.31 -11.55 -22.57
N TYR A 37 0.35 -10.22 -22.55
CA TYR A 37 1.57 -9.48 -22.23
C TYR A 37 2.05 -9.71 -20.79
N VAL A 38 1.15 -9.66 -19.80
CA VAL A 38 1.51 -9.90 -18.39
C VAL A 38 2.08 -11.30 -18.19
N LEU A 39 1.46 -12.32 -18.79
CA LEU A 39 1.95 -13.70 -18.70
C LEU A 39 3.27 -13.90 -19.44
N GLU A 40 3.46 -13.29 -20.61
CA GLU A 40 4.75 -13.30 -21.33
C GLU A 40 5.86 -12.77 -20.41
N ARG A 41 5.66 -11.59 -19.82
CA ARG A 41 6.67 -10.96 -18.95
C ARG A 41 6.92 -11.78 -17.70
N LEU A 42 5.87 -12.27 -17.03
CA LEU A 42 6.00 -13.10 -15.84
C LEU A 42 6.82 -14.37 -16.12
N VAL A 43 6.46 -15.13 -17.17
CA VAL A 43 7.18 -16.36 -17.55
C VAL A 43 8.64 -16.06 -17.89
N THR A 44 8.87 -14.97 -18.63
CA THR A 44 10.23 -14.55 -19.00
C THR A 44 11.08 -14.26 -17.76
N HIS A 45 10.62 -13.36 -16.88
CA HIS A 45 11.36 -13.01 -15.67
C HIS A 45 11.53 -14.19 -14.70
N LEU A 46 10.53 -15.06 -14.57
CA LEU A 46 10.63 -16.25 -13.73
C LEU A 46 11.69 -17.24 -14.25
N HIS A 47 11.71 -17.51 -15.56
CA HIS A 47 12.69 -18.42 -16.14
C HIS A 47 14.10 -17.81 -16.14
N ASP A 48 14.22 -16.50 -16.36
CA ASP A 48 15.51 -15.81 -16.32
C ASP A 48 16.08 -15.79 -14.90
N PHE A 49 15.26 -15.54 -13.88
CA PHE A 49 15.66 -15.69 -12.47
C PHE A 49 16.20 -17.10 -12.18
N ALA A 50 15.52 -18.15 -12.66
CA ALA A 50 15.97 -19.52 -12.46
C ALA A 50 17.31 -19.81 -13.17
N ARG A 51 17.52 -19.27 -14.38
CA ARG A 51 18.79 -19.42 -15.12
C ARG A 51 19.92 -18.65 -14.47
N GLU A 52 19.67 -17.40 -14.09
CA GLU A 52 20.65 -16.50 -13.48
C GLU A 52 21.18 -17.09 -12.17
N THR A 53 20.27 -17.57 -11.32
CA THR A 53 20.63 -18.13 -10.01
C THR A 53 21.08 -19.59 -10.05
N ARG A 54 20.93 -20.26 -11.21
CA ARG A 54 21.11 -21.72 -11.35
C ARG A 54 20.29 -22.49 -10.32
N LEU A 55 19.01 -22.09 -10.17
CA LEU A 55 18.11 -22.57 -9.13
C LEU A 55 18.11 -24.11 -9.05
N SER A 56 18.54 -24.66 -7.91
CA SER A 56 18.56 -26.10 -7.71
C SER A 56 17.17 -26.66 -7.42
N THR A 57 16.97 -27.96 -7.66
CA THR A 57 15.71 -28.64 -7.28
C THR A 57 15.40 -28.51 -5.79
N LYS A 58 16.42 -28.45 -4.93
CA LYS A 58 16.26 -28.27 -3.48
C LYS A 58 15.72 -26.88 -3.14
N GLU A 59 16.32 -25.83 -3.71
CA GLU A 59 15.88 -24.44 -3.49
C GLU A 59 14.49 -24.21 -4.09
N TRP A 60 14.23 -24.74 -5.28
CA TRP A 60 12.92 -24.72 -5.91
C TRP A 60 11.85 -25.37 -5.03
N MET A 61 12.11 -26.57 -4.49
CA MET A 61 11.18 -27.24 -3.59
C MET A 61 10.96 -26.46 -2.29
N ALA A 62 12.02 -25.86 -1.73
CA ALA A 62 11.91 -25.01 -0.54
C ALA A 62 11.03 -23.77 -0.81
N ALA A 63 11.17 -23.13 -1.98
CA ALA A 63 10.33 -22.00 -2.38
C ALA A 63 8.86 -22.42 -2.54
N LEU A 64 8.58 -23.59 -3.14
CA LEU A 64 7.22 -24.10 -3.25
C LEU A 64 6.58 -24.40 -1.89
N GLN A 65 7.34 -24.99 -0.96
CA GLN A 65 6.88 -25.23 0.40
C GLN A 65 6.61 -23.92 1.15
N PHE A 66 7.48 -22.92 0.97
CA PHE A 66 7.29 -21.58 1.52
C PHE A 66 6.00 -20.94 1.00
N LEU A 67 5.81 -20.88 -0.32
CA LEU A 67 4.60 -20.30 -0.94
C LEU A 67 3.32 -21.07 -0.55
N THR A 68 3.42 -22.39 -0.42
CA THR A 68 2.30 -23.22 0.07
C THR A 68 1.94 -22.83 1.50
N ALA A 69 2.93 -22.66 2.38
CA ALA A 69 2.69 -22.26 3.76
C ALA A 69 2.13 -20.83 3.86
N VAL A 70 2.56 -19.91 2.99
CA VAL A 70 2.00 -18.56 2.89
C VAL A 70 0.51 -18.63 2.55
N GLY A 71 0.12 -19.44 1.57
CA GLY A 71 -1.30 -19.64 1.23
C GLY A 71 -2.10 -20.28 2.37
N GLN A 72 -1.55 -21.29 3.05
CA GLN A 72 -2.25 -22.05 4.10
C GLN A 72 -2.55 -21.24 5.37
N ILE A 73 -1.79 -20.19 5.66
CA ILE A 73 -2.01 -19.35 6.84
C ILE A 73 -2.92 -18.14 6.55
N CYS A 74 -3.26 -17.90 5.28
CA CYS A 74 -4.20 -16.84 4.93
C CYS A 74 -5.61 -17.16 5.42
N THR A 75 -6.31 -16.15 5.95
CA THR A 75 -7.71 -16.17 6.39
C THR A 75 -8.39 -14.86 5.98
N ASP A 76 -9.68 -14.71 6.29
CA ASP A 76 -10.42 -13.47 6.00
C ASP A 76 -9.85 -12.23 6.72
N VAL A 77 -9.14 -12.44 7.84
CA VAL A 77 -8.51 -11.38 8.66
C VAL A 77 -6.98 -11.39 8.60
N ARG A 78 -6.38 -12.32 7.85
CA ARG A 78 -4.92 -12.43 7.69
C ARG A 78 -4.56 -12.72 6.24
N GLN A 79 -3.87 -11.79 5.59
CA GLN A 79 -3.41 -11.95 4.21
C GLN A 79 -1.87 -12.03 4.14
N GLU A 80 -1.32 -13.23 4.34
CA GLU A 80 0.13 -13.45 4.33
C GLU A 80 0.75 -13.24 2.94
N PHE A 81 -0.03 -13.40 1.84
CA PHE A 81 0.43 -13.04 0.50
C PHE A 81 0.59 -11.53 0.30
N ILE A 82 -0.31 -10.72 0.88
CA ILE A 82 -0.13 -9.25 0.90
C ILE A 82 1.09 -8.91 1.73
N LEU A 83 1.26 -9.52 2.91
CA LEU A 83 2.44 -9.29 3.74
C LEU A 83 3.75 -9.69 3.05
N LEU A 84 3.75 -10.79 2.28
CA LEU A 84 4.89 -11.18 1.46
C LEU A 84 5.19 -10.14 0.37
N SER A 85 4.15 -9.60 -0.28
CA SER A 85 4.29 -8.49 -1.24
C SER A 85 4.88 -7.25 -0.58
N ASP A 86 4.41 -6.91 0.62
CA ASP A 86 4.88 -5.75 1.40
C ASP A 86 6.38 -5.85 1.73
N ILE A 87 6.82 -6.98 2.31
CA ILE A 87 8.23 -7.14 2.71
C ILE A 87 9.19 -7.32 1.52
N LEU A 88 8.66 -7.57 0.32
CA LEU A 88 9.40 -7.58 -0.94
C LEU A 88 9.34 -6.23 -1.67
N GLY A 89 8.62 -5.24 -1.13
CA GLY A 89 8.45 -3.91 -1.71
C GLY A 89 7.53 -3.85 -2.92
N LEU A 90 6.82 -4.95 -3.24
CA LEU A 90 5.96 -5.02 -4.42
C LEU A 90 4.70 -4.19 -4.26
N SER A 91 4.08 -4.17 -3.07
CA SER A 91 2.85 -3.41 -2.82
C SER A 91 3.04 -1.92 -3.07
N LEU A 92 4.12 -1.35 -2.51
CA LEU A 92 4.44 0.06 -2.69
C LEU A 92 4.84 0.39 -4.14
N LEU A 93 5.53 -0.53 -4.82
CA LEU A 93 5.88 -0.37 -6.23
C LEU A 93 4.62 -0.32 -7.11
N VAL A 94 3.67 -1.24 -6.88
CA VAL A 94 2.39 -1.26 -7.61
C VAL A 94 1.60 0.01 -7.37
N ASP A 95 1.45 0.44 -6.12
CA ASP A 95 0.79 1.71 -5.77
C ASP A 95 1.44 2.90 -6.49
N SER A 96 2.77 2.99 -6.48
CA SER A 96 3.50 4.09 -7.13
C SER A 96 3.38 4.11 -8.65
N ILE A 97 3.15 2.95 -9.28
CA ILE A 97 2.91 2.82 -10.73
C ILE A 97 1.47 3.20 -11.06
N ASP A 98 0.50 2.75 -10.26
CA ASP A 98 -0.93 2.92 -10.56
C ASP A 98 -1.48 4.29 -10.13
N HIS A 99 -0.94 4.84 -9.04
CA HIS A 99 -1.29 6.14 -8.48
C HIS A 99 -0.07 7.08 -8.42
N PRO A 100 0.56 7.40 -9.57
CA PRO A 100 1.74 8.24 -9.58
C PRO A 100 1.39 9.64 -9.08
N LYS A 101 2.20 10.16 -8.16
CA LYS A 101 1.99 11.46 -7.54
C LYS A 101 2.85 12.54 -8.24
N PRO A 102 2.27 13.63 -8.77
CA PRO A 102 3.02 14.79 -9.26
C PRO A 102 3.87 15.43 -8.14
N PRO A 103 4.92 16.21 -8.48
CA PRO A 103 5.65 16.98 -7.48
C PRO A 103 4.71 17.82 -6.61
N HIS A 104 5.00 17.90 -5.30
CA HIS A 104 4.23 18.66 -4.30
C HIS A 104 2.83 18.11 -3.96
N SER A 105 2.40 16.98 -4.55
CA SER A 105 1.23 16.24 -4.05
C SER A 105 1.61 15.28 -2.92
N THR A 106 0.64 14.89 -2.10
CA THR A 106 0.90 13.93 -1.01
C THR A 106 1.20 12.55 -1.59
N GLU A 107 2.29 11.95 -1.11
CA GLU A 107 2.71 10.63 -1.56
C GLU A 107 1.84 9.51 -0.97
N GLY A 108 1.61 8.47 -1.78
CA GLY A 108 0.97 7.24 -1.31
C GLY A 108 1.91 6.40 -0.43
N SER A 109 1.32 5.58 0.43
CA SER A 109 1.99 4.53 1.21
C SER A 109 1.14 3.27 1.24
N VAL A 110 1.67 2.19 1.80
CA VAL A 110 0.98 0.89 1.85
C VAL A 110 -0.30 0.96 2.69
N LEU A 111 -1.39 0.38 2.17
CA LEU A 111 -2.65 0.21 2.91
C LEU A 111 -2.46 -0.63 4.18
N GLY A 112 -1.64 -1.67 4.09
CA GLY A 112 -1.52 -2.68 5.13
C GLY A 112 -2.77 -3.56 5.26
N PRO A 113 -2.74 -4.57 6.12
CA PRO A 113 -3.79 -5.59 6.19
C PRO A 113 -4.94 -5.26 7.17
N PHE A 114 -4.94 -4.07 7.80
CA PHE A 114 -5.78 -3.78 8.97
C PHE A 114 -6.88 -2.71 8.75
N HIS A 115 -7.03 -2.23 7.52
CA HIS A 115 -8.22 -1.46 7.14
C HIS A 115 -9.48 -2.33 7.26
N SER A 116 -10.58 -1.75 7.70
CA SER A 116 -11.88 -2.41 7.82
C SER A 116 -13.01 -1.43 7.52
N HIS A 117 -14.11 -1.94 6.99
CA HIS A 117 -15.33 -1.19 6.70
C HIS A 117 -16.22 -0.94 7.92
N GLU A 118 -15.79 -1.38 9.11
CA GLU A 118 -16.54 -1.19 10.37
C GLU A 118 -16.28 0.15 11.05
N ALA A 119 -15.41 1.02 10.50
CA ALA A 119 -15.15 2.34 11.06
C ALA A 119 -16.44 3.21 11.06
N GLU A 120 -16.68 3.90 12.18
CA GLU A 120 -17.86 4.75 12.36
C GLU A 120 -17.63 6.16 11.82
N ASP A 121 -18.69 6.80 11.33
CA ASP A 121 -18.67 8.22 11.00
C ASP A 121 -18.54 9.07 12.28
N MET A 122 -17.59 9.99 12.31
CA MET A 122 -17.33 10.89 13.44
C MET A 122 -17.37 12.36 13.02
N ALA A 123 -17.73 13.23 13.97
CA ALA A 123 -17.67 14.67 13.79
C ALA A 123 -16.25 15.20 14.07
N HIS A 124 -15.95 16.40 13.60
CA HIS A 124 -14.66 17.02 13.88
C HIS A 124 -14.48 17.27 15.38
N GLY A 125 -13.33 16.88 15.91
CA GLY A 125 -12.97 16.99 17.32
C GLY A 125 -13.35 15.80 18.20
N ASP A 126 -14.07 14.81 17.65
CA ASP A 126 -14.33 13.55 18.34
C ASP A 126 -13.04 12.75 18.57
N ALA A 127 -13.09 11.83 19.53
CA ALA A 127 -11.98 10.94 19.86
C ALA A 127 -12.16 9.59 19.17
N MET A 128 -11.18 9.19 18.35
CA MET A 128 -11.26 7.93 17.59
C MET A 128 -10.73 6.69 18.33
N SER A 129 -10.08 6.90 19.49
CA SER A 129 -9.51 5.84 20.33
C SER A 129 -10.05 5.92 21.75
N HIS A 130 -10.38 4.77 22.31
CA HIS A 130 -10.85 4.61 23.70
C HIS A 130 -9.79 4.00 24.62
N ASP A 131 -8.55 3.82 24.15
CA ASP A 131 -7.47 3.23 24.93
C ASP A 131 -7.05 4.16 26.10
N PRO A 132 -7.28 3.75 27.37
CA PRO A 132 -6.97 4.58 28.53
C PRO A 132 -5.46 4.72 28.78
N ASN A 133 -4.61 3.92 28.13
CA ASN A 133 -3.17 3.94 28.31
C ASN A 133 -2.44 4.71 27.20
N GLY A 134 -3.13 5.10 26.14
CA GLY A 134 -2.55 5.90 25.06
C GLY A 134 -2.25 7.33 25.50
N GLU A 135 -1.13 7.88 25.02
CA GLU A 135 -0.80 9.30 25.23
C GLU A 135 -1.66 10.14 24.27
N PRO A 136 -2.58 10.99 24.74
CA PRO A 136 -3.50 11.70 23.85
C PRO A 136 -2.78 12.68 22.91
N CYS A 137 -3.24 12.76 21.67
CA CYS A 137 -2.84 13.80 20.73
C CYS A 137 -4.05 14.40 19.98
N LEU A 138 -3.86 15.62 19.50
CA LEU A 138 -4.75 16.31 18.58
C LEU A 138 -4.15 16.22 17.18
N VAL A 139 -4.95 15.82 16.20
CA VAL A 139 -4.56 15.81 14.79
C VAL A 139 -5.39 16.87 14.06
N ILE A 140 -4.71 17.79 13.39
CA ILE A 140 -5.31 18.88 12.61
C ILE A 140 -4.80 18.77 11.19
N CYS A 141 -5.69 18.62 10.22
CA CYS A 141 -5.29 18.44 8.85
C CYS A 141 -6.12 19.31 7.91
N THR A 142 -5.51 19.65 6.77
CA THR A 142 -6.20 20.30 5.66
C THR A 142 -6.07 19.47 4.40
N ILE A 143 -7.02 19.61 3.47
CA ILE A 143 -7.01 18.93 2.18
C ILE A 143 -7.14 19.98 1.08
N LYS A 144 -6.16 20.01 0.19
CA LYS A 144 -6.11 20.89 -0.98
C LYS A 144 -5.94 20.09 -2.27
N ASP A 145 -6.26 20.71 -3.40
CA ASP A 145 -5.91 20.19 -4.72
C ASP A 145 -4.49 20.63 -5.13
N SER A 146 -4.02 20.18 -6.29
CA SER A 146 -2.72 20.54 -6.88
C SER A 146 -2.56 22.04 -7.20
N HIS A 147 -3.65 22.81 -7.16
CA HIS A 147 -3.68 24.25 -7.36
C HIS A 147 -3.79 25.04 -6.04
N GLY A 148 -3.85 24.35 -4.91
CA GLY A 148 -3.95 24.94 -3.58
C GLY A 148 -5.36 25.33 -3.16
N ASN A 149 -6.40 24.94 -3.91
CA ASN A 149 -7.79 25.17 -3.52
C ASN A 149 -8.21 24.14 -2.46
N PRO A 150 -9.00 24.53 -1.45
CA PRO A 150 -9.54 23.58 -0.48
C PRO A 150 -10.47 22.56 -1.15
N VAL A 151 -10.43 21.31 -0.69
CA VAL A 151 -11.28 20.23 -1.22
C VAL A 151 -12.28 19.81 -0.15
N PRO A 152 -13.55 20.26 -0.24
CA PRO A 152 -14.57 19.93 0.75
C PRO A 152 -15.14 18.54 0.53
N ASP A 153 -15.85 17.99 1.52
CA ASP A 153 -16.61 16.74 1.43
C ASP A 153 -15.80 15.53 0.96
N VAL A 154 -14.49 15.48 1.23
CA VAL A 154 -13.65 14.31 1.00
C VAL A 154 -13.94 13.29 2.09
N LYS A 155 -14.25 12.05 1.74
CA LYS A 155 -14.34 10.95 2.72
C LYS A 155 -12.92 10.59 3.17
N ILE A 156 -12.68 10.61 4.48
CA ILE A 156 -11.38 10.31 5.09
C ILE A 156 -11.56 9.12 6.04
N ASP A 157 -11.05 7.96 5.69
CA ASP A 157 -10.95 6.81 6.59
C ASP A 157 -9.60 6.92 7.32
N ILE A 158 -9.62 6.81 8.65
CA ILE A 158 -8.45 6.98 9.53
C ILE A 158 -8.37 5.77 10.44
N TRP A 159 -7.18 5.22 10.62
CA TRP A 159 -6.96 4.12 11.57
C TRP A 159 -5.53 4.09 12.13
N GLU A 160 -5.39 3.62 13.35
CA GLU A 160 -4.12 3.45 14.07
C GLU A 160 -4.17 2.23 15.01
N THR A 161 -3.02 1.89 15.58
CA THR A 161 -2.94 0.90 16.67
C THR A 161 -3.29 1.52 18.02
N ASP A 162 -3.68 0.68 18.97
CA ASP A 162 -3.67 1.04 20.38
C ASP A 162 -2.24 1.29 20.93
N SER A 163 -2.12 1.68 22.20
CA SER A 163 -0.83 1.92 22.87
C SER A 163 0.04 0.68 23.02
N SER A 164 -0.51 -0.52 22.78
CA SER A 164 0.21 -1.79 22.79
C SER A 164 0.72 -2.21 21.40
N GLY A 165 0.37 -1.45 20.35
CA GLY A 165 0.77 -1.71 18.98
C GLY A 165 -0.13 -2.71 18.24
N HIS A 166 -1.40 -2.85 18.64
CA HIS A 166 -2.37 -3.70 17.95
C HIS A 166 -3.53 -2.88 17.40
N TYR A 167 -3.98 -3.25 16.20
CA TYR A 167 -5.28 -2.81 15.69
C TYR A 167 -6.40 -3.59 16.37
N ASP A 168 -7.53 -2.96 16.60
CA ASP A 168 -8.76 -3.56 17.11
C ASP A 168 -9.15 -4.91 16.43
N VAL A 169 -9.01 -5.01 15.10
CA VAL A 169 -9.30 -6.23 14.31
C VAL A 169 -8.41 -7.43 14.65
N GLN A 170 -7.32 -7.21 15.37
CA GLN A 170 -6.43 -8.28 15.84
C GLN A 170 -6.92 -8.92 17.14
N TYR A 171 -7.86 -8.29 17.86
CA TYR A 171 -8.46 -8.84 19.06
C TYR A 171 -9.68 -9.71 18.70
N ALA A 172 -9.62 -10.99 19.07
CA ALA A 172 -10.70 -11.94 18.81
C ALA A 172 -11.98 -11.64 19.62
N ASP A 173 -11.82 -10.93 20.74
CA ASP A 173 -12.85 -10.58 21.72
C ASP A 173 -13.24 -9.09 21.69
N ARG A 174 -12.91 -8.37 20.60
CA ARG A 174 -13.29 -6.97 20.41
C ARG A 174 -14.81 -6.78 20.51
N GLU A 175 -15.25 -5.72 21.19
CA GLU A 175 -16.68 -5.38 21.31
C GLU A 175 -17.19 -4.54 20.14
N GLY A 176 -16.30 -3.83 19.44
CA GLY A 176 -16.61 -2.94 18.34
C GLY A 176 -15.35 -2.37 17.69
N PRO A 177 -15.50 -1.42 16.75
CA PRO A 177 -14.38 -0.70 16.17
C PRO A 177 -13.73 0.22 17.21
N ASP A 178 -12.39 0.26 17.25
CA ASP A 178 -11.63 1.23 18.05
C ASP A 178 -10.32 1.62 17.35
N GLY A 179 -9.83 2.83 17.63
CA GLY A 179 -8.65 3.39 16.94
C GLY A 179 -8.91 3.65 15.45
N ARG A 180 -10.17 3.86 15.05
CA ARG A 180 -10.56 4.08 13.65
C ARG A 180 -11.80 4.96 13.53
N CYS A 181 -11.88 5.76 12.49
CA CYS A 181 -13.06 6.56 12.17
C CYS A 181 -13.16 6.90 10.67
N VAL A 182 -14.34 7.36 10.27
CA VAL A 182 -14.59 8.02 8.98
C VAL A 182 -14.98 9.46 9.24
N MET A 183 -14.35 10.40 8.55
CA MET A 183 -14.69 11.83 8.62
C MET A 183 -14.93 12.40 7.22
N LYS A 184 -15.43 13.63 7.17
CA LYS A 184 -15.49 14.43 5.94
C LYS A 184 -14.79 15.77 6.13
N SER A 185 -14.05 16.24 5.12
CA SER A 185 -13.50 17.60 5.16
C SER A 185 -14.61 18.67 5.11
N ASP A 186 -14.41 19.78 5.83
CA ASP A 186 -15.32 20.93 5.79
C ASP A 186 -15.18 21.74 4.49
N GLN A 187 -15.89 22.88 4.41
CA GLN A 187 -15.89 23.77 3.24
C GLN A 187 -14.52 24.38 2.92
N ASP A 188 -13.64 24.48 3.92
CA ASP A 188 -12.28 24.99 3.80
C ASP A 188 -11.26 23.85 3.68
N GLY A 189 -11.72 22.60 3.53
CA GLY A 189 -10.89 21.41 3.41
C GLY A 189 -10.32 20.91 4.74
N ASN A 190 -10.74 21.43 5.89
CA ASN A 190 -10.21 21.04 7.18
C ASN A 190 -10.89 19.78 7.72
N PHE A 191 -10.14 19.02 8.52
CA PHE A 191 -10.67 18.01 9.43
C PHE A 191 -9.73 17.88 10.63
N TRP A 192 -10.28 17.59 11.80
CA TRP A 192 -9.49 17.39 13.01
C TRP A 192 -10.17 16.40 13.94
N PHE A 193 -9.37 15.72 14.76
CA PHE A 193 -9.82 14.67 15.66
C PHE A 193 -8.84 14.47 16.80
N LYS A 194 -9.32 13.85 17.88
CA LYS A 194 -8.52 13.44 19.04
C LYS A 194 -8.15 11.98 18.85
N ALA A 195 -6.87 11.67 19.08
CA ALA A 195 -6.28 10.37 18.86
C ALA A 195 -5.33 10.05 20.03
N ILE A 196 -4.60 8.94 19.92
CA ILE A 196 -3.44 8.68 20.76
C ILE A 196 -2.17 8.82 19.92
N LYS A 197 -1.02 9.04 20.53
CA LYS A 197 0.24 9.04 19.79
C LYS A 197 0.50 7.62 19.28
N PRO A 198 0.75 7.44 17.98
CA PRO A 198 1.05 6.13 17.44
C PRO A 198 2.31 5.54 18.10
N VAL A 199 2.34 4.23 18.20
CA VAL A 199 3.51 3.47 18.68
C VAL A 199 4.04 2.56 17.59
N SER A 200 5.34 2.28 17.65
CA SER A 200 5.95 1.27 16.80
C SER A 200 5.42 -0.11 17.11
N TYR A 201 5.17 -0.90 16.08
CA TYR A 201 4.64 -2.25 16.23
C TYR A 201 5.23 -3.23 15.20
N PRO A 202 5.31 -4.53 15.53
CA PRO A 202 5.74 -5.53 14.57
C PRO A 202 4.59 -5.96 13.65
N ILE A 203 4.87 -6.15 12.35
CA ILE A 203 3.96 -6.89 11.47
C ILE A 203 3.80 -8.33 11.96
N PRO A 204 2.70 -9.04 11.60
CA PRO A 204 2.56 -10.46 11.92
C PRO A 204 3.80 -11.27 11.50
N HIS A 205 4.45 -11.92 12.46
CA HIS A 205 5.76 -12.56 12.24
C HIS A 205 5.85 -13.99 12.80
N ASP A 206 4.72 -14.58 13.16
CA ASP A 206 4.55 -15.98 13.53
C ASP A 206 4.45 -16.92 12.30
N GLY A 207 4.19 -16.33 11.12
CA GLY A 207 4.01 -17.02 9.85
C GLY A 207 5.29 -17.25 9.03
N PRO A 208 5.16 -17.77 7.80
CA PRO A 208 6.26 -17.92 6.86
C PRO A 208 7.02 -16.61 6.60
N VAL A 209 6.33 -15.48 6.46
CA VAL A 209 7.00 -14.19 6.22
C VAL A 209 7.92 -13.82 7.39
N GLY A 210 7.46 -13.97 8.63
CA GLY A 210 8.31 -13.77 9.81
C GLY A 210 9.54 -14.68 9.85
N LYS A 211 9.39 -15.96 9.45
CA LYS A 211 10.52 -16.88 9.31
C LYS A 211 11.51 -16.41 8.25
N LEU A 212 11.03 -15.91 7.11
CA LEU A 212 11.88 -15.36 6.05
C LEU A 212 12.63 -14.11 6.53
N LEU A 213 11.95 -13.17 7.20
CA LEU A 213 12.61 -11.98 7.76
C LEU A 213 13.74 -12.37 8.74
N LYS A 214 13.49 -13.36 9.59
CA LYS A 214 14.51 -13.89 10.51
C LYS A 214 15.72 -14.46 9.75
N MET A 215 15.50 -15.21 8.67
CA MET A 215 16.58 -15.73 7.82
C MET A 215 17.36 -14.61 7.10
N LEU A 216 16.69 -13.51 6.77
CA LEU A 216 17.28 -12.33 6.14
C LEU A 216 17.91 -11.36 7.16
N HIS A 217 17.89 -11.67 8.47
CA HIS A 217 18.33 -10.78 9.53
C HIS A 217 17.60 -9.41 9.54
N ARG A 218 16.32 -9.40 9.16
CA ARG A 218 15.43 -8.23 9.19
C ARG A 218 14.51 -8.29 10.41
N HIS A 219 14.21 -7.13 11.00
CA HIS A 219 13.19 -7.01 12.03
C HIS A 219 11.78 -6.89 11.42
N PRO A 220 10.71 -7.24 12.17
CA PRO A 220 9.33 -7.08 11.71
C PRO A 220 8.71 -5.70 12.02
N PHE A 221 9.43 -4.82 12.73
CA PHE A 221 8.87 -3.54 13.18
C PHE A 221 8.59 -2.55 12.04
N ARG A 222 7.43 -1.89 12.15
CA ARG A 222 7.09 -0.65 11.47
C ARG A 222 7.23 0.51 12.47
N PRO A 223 7.70 1.68 12.01
CA PRO A 223 7.73 2.88 12.86
C PRO A 223 6.33 3.31 13.28
N ALA A 224 6.22 4.10 14.35
CA ALA A 224 4.97 4.73 14.76
C ALA A 224 4.33 5.51 13.60
N HIS A 225 3.06 5.22 13.28
CA HIS A 225 2.33 5.93 12.23
C HIS A 225 0.82 5.86 12.38
N MET A 226 0.14 6.78 11.69
CA MET A 226 -1.31 6.83 11.53
C MET A 226 -1.66 6.71 10.05
N HIS A 227 -2.65 5.89 9.73
CA HIS A 227 -3.08 5.68 8.36
C HIS A 227 -4.23 6.61 7.95
N PHE A 228 -4.24 6.95 6.67
CA PHE A 228 -5.28 7.75 6.04
C PHE A 228 -5.65 7.16 4.68
N MET A 229 -6.94 7.13 4.37
CA MET A 229 -7.44 6.81 3.05
C MET A 229 -8.49 7.83 2.63
N PHE A 230 -8.23 8.48 1.49
CA PHE A 230 -9.06 9.56 0.97
C PHE A 230 -9.84 9.10 -0.25
N SER A 231 -11.13 9.44 -0.29
CA SER A 231 -11.99 9.17 -1.44
C SER A 231 -12.93 10.33 -1.71
N LYS A 232 -12.90 10.82 -2.96
CA LYS A 232 -13.84 11.82 -3.46
C LYS A 232 -13.97 11.63 -4.98
N PRO A 233 -15.19 11.58 -5.55
CA PRO A 233 -15.37 11.52 -6.99
C PRO A 233 -14.61 12.64 -7.72
N GLY A 234 -13.88 12.30 -8.78
CA GLY A 234 -13.04 13.23 -9.54
C GLY A 234 -11.62 13.41 -9.01
N TYR A 235 -11.30 12.81 -7.86
CA TYR A 235 -9.94 12.76 -7.30
C TYR A 235 -9.41 11.34 -7.29
N ASP A 236 -8.13 11.20 -7.62
CA ASP A 236 -7.42 9.94 -7.53
C ASP A 236 -7.43 9.44 -6.08
N HIS A 237 -7.57 8.12 -5.92
CA HIS A 237 -7.55 7.52 -4.60
C HIS A 237 -6.19 7.77 -3.94
N LEU A 238 -6.19 8.11 -2.65
CA LEU A 238 -4.96 8.27 -1.88
C LEU A 238 -5.03 7.41 -0.64
N ILE A 239 -4.16 6.42 -0.57
CA ILE A 239 -3.84 5.68 0.64
C ILE A 239 -2.47 6.14 1.09
N THR A 240 -2.35 6.57 2.33
CA THR A 240 -1.08 7.07 2.87
C THR A 240 -1.00 6.85 4.38
N ALA A 241 0.14 7.21 4.95
CA ALA A 241 0.38 7.18 6.39
C ALA A 241 1.30 8.31 6.78
N LEU A 242 1.12 8.88 7.98
CA LEU A 242 2.04 9.84 8.57
C LEU A 242 2.88 9.15 9.63
N TYR A 243 4.20 9.25 9.49
CA TYR A 243 5.19 8.57 10.32
C TYR A 243 5.82 9.54 11.31
N ILE A 244 6.07 9.10 12.53
CA ILE A 244 6.61 9.97 13.58
C ILE A 244 8.12 10.10 13.45
N ARG A 245 8.62 11.34 13.37
CA ARG A 245 10.05 11.64 13.31
C ARG A 245 10.77 11.16 14.57
N GLY A 246 11.95 10.58 14.37
CA GLY A 246 12.82 10.08 15.44
C GLY A 246 12.40 8.72 15.98
N ASP A 247 11.39 8.08 15.39
CA ASP A 247 11.05 6.71 15.72
C ASP A 247 12.24 5.76 15.42
N PRO A 248 12.56 4.78 16.30
CA PRO A 248 13.69 3.88 16.11
C PRO A 248 13.68 3.08 14.80
N TYR A 249 12.53 2.93 14.15
CA TYR A 249 12.34 2.17 12.92
C TYR A 249 12.03 3.05 11.70
N GLU A 250 12.10 4.38 11.83
CA GLU A 250 11.83 5.35 10.73
C GLU A 250 12.64 5.01 9.47
N THR A 251 13.92 4.66 9.64
CA THR A 251 14.83 4.37 8.51
C THR A 251 14.89 2.88 8.15
N SER A 252 14.08 2.03 8.77
CA SER A 252 14.17 0.58 8.62
C SER A 252 12.84 -0.15 8.60
N ASP A 253 11.74 0.56 8.26
CA ASP A 253 10.40 -0.01 8.15
C ASP A 253 10.39 -1.35 7.40
N ALA A 254 9.81 -2.38 8.03
CA ALA A 254 9.76 -3.74 7.51
C ALA A 254 9.06 -3.85 6.14
N VAL A 255 8.19 -2.88 5.81
CA VAL A 255 7.42 -2.85 4.56
C VAL A 255 7.77 -1.68 3.64
N PHE A 256 8.85 -0.95 3.95
CA PHE A 256 9.37 0.15 3.14
C PHE A 256 8.39 1.32 2.91
N GLY A 257 7.40 1.53 3.78
CA GLY A 257 6.35 2.53 3.60
C GLY A 257 6.76 3.98 3.90
N VAL A 258 7.87 4.19 4.59
CA VAL A 258 8.34 5.53 5.00
C VAL A 258 8.86 6.32 3.81
N LYS A 259 8.37 7.56 3.69
CA LYS A 259 8.86 8.57 2.76
C LYS A 259 9.10 9.86 3.52
N ASN A 260 10.17 10.58 3.19
CA ASN A 260 10.57 11.78 3.95
C ASN A 260 9.47 12.86 4.01
N SER A 261 8.64 12.96 2.98
CA SER A 261 7.49 13.89 2.90
C SER A 261 6.34 13.54 3.83
N LEU A 262 6.32 12.31 4.34
CA LEU A 262 5.31 11.75 5.23
C LEU A 262 5.80 11.64 6.68
N VAL A 263 7.04 12.05 6.97
CA VAL A 263 7.60 12.07 8.33
C VAL A 263 7.27 13.41 8.99
N VAL A 264 6.52 13.33 10.09
CA VAL A 264 5.95 14.48 10.82
C VAL A 264 6.42 14.52 12.27
N ASP A 265 6.33 15.69 12.88
CA ASP A 265 6.65 15.94 14.29
C ASP A 265 5.40 16.32 15.06
N PHE A 266 5.41 16.03 16.37
CA PHE A 266 4.46 16.64 17.29
C PHE A 266 5.01 17.97 17.83
N HIS A 267 4.12 18.93 18.05
CA HIS A 267 4.41 20.12 18.84
C HIS A 267 3.39 20.29 19.96
N PRO A 268 3.73 20.99 21.06
CA PRO A 268 2.76 21.24 22.13
C PRO A 268 1.69 22.24 21.69
N ALA A 269 0.44 21.99 22.09
CA ALA A 269 -0.66 22.94 21.93
C ALA A 269 -0.39 24.21 22.74
N ASP A 270 -0.45 25.36 22.09
CA ASP A 270 -0.44 26.65 22.78
C ASP A 270 -1.83 27.00 23.34
N GLN A 271 -1.98 28.19 23.94
CA GLN A 271 -3.27 28.63 24.48
C GLN A 271 -4.37 28.78 23.42
N MET A 272 -4.00 29.16 22.19
CA MET A 272 -4.96 29.37 21.11
C MET A 272 -5.48 28.03 20.60
N VAL A 273 -4.58 27.10 20.29
CA VAL A 273 -4.90 25.74 19.85
C VAL A 273 -5.68 25.00 20.92
N ALA A 274 -5.22 25.04 22.17
CA ALA A 274 -5.90 24.41 23.30
C ALA A 274 -7.35 24.88 23.45
N LYS A 275 -7.57 26.19 23.34
CA LYS A 275 -8.91 26.78 23.42
C LYS A 275 -9.77 26.47 22.19
N GLN A 276 -9.18 26.48 20.99
CA GLN A 276 -9.90 26.28 19.74
C GLN A 276 -10.41 24.84 19.60
N TYR A 277 -9.59 23.86 19.97
CA TYR A 277 -9.87 22.44 19.76
C TYR A 277 -10.27 21.68 21.03
N ASP A 278 -10.47 22.41 22.14
CA ASP A 278 -10.84 21.86 23.44
C ASP A 278 -9.89 20.74 23.90
N VAL A 279 -8.60 21.09 23.99
CA VAL A 279 -7.53 20.23 24.50
C VAL A 279 -6.71 20.96 25.57
N GLY A 280 -5.85 20.25 26.29
CA GLY A 280 -4.97 20.86 27.29
C GLY A 280 -3.85 21.67 26.64
N VAL A 281 -3.45 22.77 27.28
CA VAL A 281 -2.18 23.45 26.92
C VAL A 281 -1.04 22.46 27.13
N GLY A 282 -0.20 22.28 26.12
CA GLY A 282 0.89 21.30 26.12
C GLY A 282 0.50 19.91 25.61
N SER A 283 -0.77 19.65 25.27
CA SER A 283 -1.15 18.42 24.56
C SER A 283 -0.36 18.28 23.26
N ALA A 284 -0.02 17.06 22.85
CA ALA A 284 0.68 16.82 21.59
C ALA A 284 -0.24 17.14 20.41
N VAL A 285 0.27 17.88 19.43
CA VAL A 285 -0.44 18.29 18.21
C VAL A 285 0.34 17.83 16.99
N LEU A 286 -0.35 17.18 16.07
CA LEU A 286 0.14 16.83 14.74
C LEU A 286 -0.62 17.67 13.72
N GLU A 287 0.11 18.40 12.88
CA GLU A 287 -0.46 19.18 11.78
C GLU A 287 0.04 18.63 10.43
N TYR A 288 -0.86 18.51 9.45
CA TYR A 288 -0.48 18.08 8.10
C TYR A 288 -1.40 18.62 7.00
N ASP A 289 -0.81 19.09 5.91
CA ASP A 289 -1.52 19.54 4.71
C ASP A 289 -1.49 18.45 3.63
N PHE A 290 -2.62 17.80 3.40
CA PHE A 290 -2.79 16.84 2.32
C PHE A 290 -3.07 17.56 0.99
N VAL A 291 -2.45 17.07 -0.07
CA VAL A 291 -2.65 17.54 -1.44
C VAL A 291 -3.12 16.37 -2.30
N LEU A 292 -4.39 16.38 -2.67
CA LEU A 292 -5.01 15.40 -3.55
C LEU A 292 -4.83 15.78 -5.01
N VAL A 293 -4.80 14.75 -5.85
CA VAL A 293 -4.60 14.85 -7.30
C VAL A 293 -5.91 14.45 -7.97
N SER A 294 -6.29 15.13 -9.05
CA SER A 294 -7.48 14.70 -9.81
C SER A 294 -7.24 13.35 -10.50
N GLU A 295 -8.32 12.61 -10.78
CA GLU A 295 -8.23 11.34 -11.53
C GLU A 295 -7.54 11.54 -12.89
N ASN A 296 -7.79 12.67 -13.55
CA ASN A 296 -7.20 13.01 -14.84
C ASN A 296 -5.69 13.26 -14.75
N GLU A 297 -5.24 14.07 -13.78
CA GLU A 297 -3.81 14.33 -13.58
C GLU A 297 -3.04 13.04 -13.27
N ALA A 298 -3.59 12.16 -12.42
CA ALA A 298 -2.98 10.87 -12.11
C ALA A 298 -2.95 9.95 -13.34
N ALA A 299 -4.06 9.87 -14.09
CA ALA A 299 -4.15 9.06 -15.30
C ALA A 299 -3.18 9.53 -16.40
N ASP A 300 -3.07 10.84 -16.64
CA ASP A 300 -2.15 11.42 -17.61
C ASP A 300 -0.69 11.14 -17.22
N LEU A 301 -0.35 11.33 -15.94
CA LEU A 301 0.99 11.05 -15.43
C LEU A 301 1.34 9.56 -15.50
N ARG A 302 0.37 8.67 -15.22
CA ARG A 302 0.53 7.22 -15.36
C ARG A 302 0.79 6.83 -16.80
N ALA A 303 0.03 7.39 -17.74
CA ALA A 303 0.21 7.15 -19.17
C ALA A 303 1.59 7.61 -19.65
N GLU A 304 2.02 8.81 -19.26
CA GLU A 304 3.35 9.36 -19.57
C GLU A 304 4.47 8.47 -19.03
N LYS A 305 4.44 8.16 -17.73
CA LYS A 305 5.46 7.33 -17.07
C LYS A 305 5.52 5.92 -17.64
N SER A 306 4.36 5.31 -17.89
CA SER A 306 4.28 3.97 -18.48
C SER A 306 4.89 3.93 -19.87
N LYS A 307 4.57 4.92 -20.72
CA LYS A 307 5.14 5.03 -22.05
C LYS A 307 6.67 5.18 -22.00
N LYS A 308 7.15 6.11 -21.18
CA LYS A 308 8.59 6.35 -21.00
C LYS A 308 9.33 5.09 -20.53
N ALA A 309 8.82 4.41 -19.51
CA ALA A 309 9.44 3.20 -18.97
C ALA A 309 9.56 2.08 -20.02
N LEU A 310 8.61 1.99 -20.94
CA LEU A 310 8.61 0.95 -21.98
C LEU A 310 9.47 1.32 -23.18
N GLU A 311 9.54 2.60 -23.53
CA GLU A 311 10.51 3.13 -24.49
C GLU A 311 11.95 2.87 -24.02
N GLU A 312 12.25 3.07 -22.73
CA GLU A 312 13.56 2.78 -22.13
C GLU A 312 13.92 1.29 -22.20
N LEU A 313 12.91 0.40 -22.19
CA LEU A 313 13.08 -1.04 -22.39
C LEU A 313 13.14 -1.45 -23.88
N GLY A 314 13.14 -0.49 -24.80
CA GLY A 314 13.18 -0.72 -26.24
C GLY A 314 11.90 -1.35 -26.80
N ARG A 315 10.77 -1.23 -26.11
CA ARG A 315 9.49 -1.83 -26.51
C ARG A 315 8.55 -0.77 -27.07
N ARG A 316 8.17 -0.93 -28.34
CA ARG A 316 7.00 -0.22 -28.89
C ARG A 316 5.75 -0.82 -28.25
N VAL A 317 4.93 0.03 -27.65
CA VAL A 317 3.75 -0.35 -26.88
C VAL A 317 2.61 0.61 -27.17
N LYS A 318 1.39 0.08 -27.13
CA LYS A 318 0.17 0.88 -27.09
C LYS A 318 -0.46 0.77 -25.70
N LEU A 319 -1.27 1.77 -25.34
CA LEU A 319 -2.04 1.73 -24.11
C LEU A 319 -3.45 1.21 -24.42
N ILE A 320 -3.90 0.19 -23.70
CA ILE A 320 -5.29 -0.28 -23.67
C ILE A 320 -5.77 -0.08 -22.24
N ASP A 321 -6.83 0.73 -22.07
CA ASP A 321 -7.39 1.09 -20.77
C ASP A 321 -6.35 1.63 -19.77
N GLY A 322 -5.42 2.46 -20.28
CA GLY A 322 -4.32 3.03 -19.49
C GLY A 322 -3.17 2.06 -19.18
N LEU A 323 -3.27 0.80 -19.59
CA LEU A 323 -2.27 -0.23 -19.36
C LEU A 323 -1.47 -0.55 -20.61
N PRO A 324 -0.16 -0.81 -20.49
CA PRO A 324 0.68 -1.10 -21.63
C PRO A 324 0.48 -2.50 -22.19
N VAL A 325 0.52 -2.59 -23.52
CA VAL A 325 0.57 -3.82 -24.31
C VAL A 325 1.53 -3.67 -25.49
N PRO A 326 2.18 -4.75 -25.95
CA PRO A 326 3.06 -4.73 -27.11
C PRO A 326 2.35 -4.18 -28.34
N ASP A 327 3.03 -3.28 -29.04
CA ASP A 327 2.62 -2.83 -30.36
C ASP A 327 3.18 -3.83 -31.37
N VAL A 328 2.32 -4.74 -31.84
CA VAL A 328 2.70 -5.88 -32.70
C VAL A 328 2.69 -5.54 -34.20
N ASP A 329 2.73 -4.25 -34.55
CA ASP A 329 2.80 -3.75 -35.93
C ASP A 329 4.23 -3.64 -36.51
#